data_AF-A0A0W8DGU9-F1
#
_entry.id   AF-A0A0W8DGU9-F1
#
_cell.length_a   1.000
_cell.length_b   1.000
_cell.length_c   1.000
_cell.angle_alpha   90.00
_cell.angle_beta   90.00
_cell.angle_gamma   90.00
#
_symmetry.space_group_name_H-M   'P 1'
#
loop_
_entity.id
_entity.type
_entity.pdbx_description
1 polymer ?
#
loop_
_entity_poly.entity_id
_entity_poly.type
_entity_poly.pdbx_seq_one_letter_code
_entity_poly.pdbx_strand_id
1 'polypeptide(L)'
;MPLSKEPLRPFTRQTVFELADALTSNALLLSEQDRLVAISPVKDLDIGWIQRGLNVFSGHPERNSPEAFALIWNEVNKFDFSNFDGSYALDIVMWLYVMLKHNDFIILHAVTSAWSVHQMEHLLSPSDKVKAWRVWLHVALSALVTARVRDFRGEDICSPSDSLEDRLAALPSWSQLREKALAIPGFPDEHVYKMVQVAEDHAHTKYDNAASFLSLTEREYVARTAALTVITTPFKPFLQPPKL
;
A
#
# COMPACT_ATOMS: atom_id res chain seq x y z
N MET A 1 -23.96 13.02 -2.83
CA MET A 1 -23.41 13.83 -1.72
C MET A 1 -22.81 15.11 -2.31
N PRO A 2 -23.00 16.28 -1.69
CA PRO A 2 -22.44 17.52 -2.21
C PRO A 2 -20.91 17.48 -2.07
N LEU A 3 -20.20 17.81 -3.15
CA LEU A 3 -18.74 17.94 -3.17
C LEU A 3 -18.35 19.06 -2.20
N SER A 4 -17.43 18.77 -1.29
CA SER A 4 -16.81 19.77 -0.41
C SER A 4 -16.29 20.96 -1.24
N LYS A 5 -16.44 22.19 -0.71
CA LYS A 5 -15.93 23.43 -1.32
C LYS A 5 -14.41 23.56 -1.21
N GLU A 6 -13.75 22.66 -0.48
CA GLU A 6 -12.30 22.67 -0.34
C GLU A 6 -11.61 22.08 -1.58
N PRO A 7 -10.47 22.65 -2.00
CA PRO A 7 -9.69 22.09 -3.11
C PRO A 7 -9.21 20.68 -2.78
N LEU A 8 -9.25 19.78 -3.77
CA LEU A 8 -8.73 18.43 -3.62
C LEU A 8 -7.23 18.45 -3.31
N ARG A 9 -6.80 17.59 -2.38
CA ARG A 9 -5.40 17.47 -1.95
C ARG A 9 -4.56 16.73 -2.99
N PRO A 10 -3.34 17.18 -3.30
CA PRO A 10 -2.40 16.39 -4.07
C PRO A 10 -1.86 15.22 -3.24
N PHE A 11 -1.43 14.18 -3.94
CA PHE A 11 -0.68 13.07 -3.37
C PHE A 11 0.80 13.47 -3.26
N THR A 12 1.26 13.74 -2.04
CA THR A 12 2.68 13.95 -1.71
C THR A 12 3.08 12.96 -0.63
N ARG A 13 4.39 12.72 -0.45
CA ARG A 13 4.87 11.82 0.62
C ARG A 13 4.33 12.21 1.98
N GLN A 14 4.27 13.52 2.27
CA GLN A 14 3.67 14.04 3.50
C GLN A 14 2.18 13.72 3.59
N THR A 15 1.37 14.05 2.58
CA THR A 15 -0.09 13.87 2.66
C THR A 15 -0.49 12.39 2.70
N VAL A 16 0.28 11.51 2.05
CA VAL A 16 0.12 10.05 2.11
C VAL A 16 0.51 9.51 3.48
N PHE A 17 1.61 9.98 4.07
CA PHE A 17 2.02 9.58 5.42
C PHE A 17 0.96 9.95 6.45
N GLU A 18 0.51 11.22 6.44
CA GLU A 18 -0.52 11.73 7.34
C GLU A 18 -1.82 10.93 7.20
N LEU A 19 -2.21 10.57 5.98
CA LEU A 19 -3.39 9.74 5.73
C LEU A 19 -3.23 8.34 6.33
N ALA A 20 -2.11 7.67 6.06
CA ALA A 20 -1.86 6.31 6.54
C ALA A 20 -1.79 6.28 8.09
N ASP A 21 -1.07 7.22 8.69
CA ASP A 21 -0.96 7.35 10.15
C ASP A 21 -2.31 7.67 10.80
N ALA A 22 -3.05 8.66 10.28
CA ALA A 22 -4.34 9.05 10.82
C ALA A 22 -5.37 7.91 10.80
N LEU A 23 -5.40 7.11 9.73
CA LEU A 23 -6.32 5.97 9.62
C LEU A 23 -5.88 4.81 10.52
N THR A 24 -4.61 4.42 10.50
CA THR A 24 -4.11 3.29 11.32
C THR A 24 -4.12 3.57 12.83
N SER A 25 -4.13 4.85 13.21
CA SER A 25 -4.29 5.33 14.58
C SER A 25 -5.73 5.68 14.97
N ASN A 26 -6.70 5.54 14.04
CA ASN A 26 -8.08 5.96 14.28
C ASN A 26 -8.82 5.02 15.24
N ALA A 27 -9.21 5.53 16.41
CA ALA A 27 -9.89 4.73 17.44
C ALA A 27 -11.27 4.19 16.99
N LEU A 28 -12.02 4.95 16.19
CA LEU A 28 -13.32 4.50 15.68
C LEU A 28 -13.15 3.31 14.75
N LEU A 29 -12.22 3.37 13.80
CA LEU A 29 -11.97 2.28 12.86
C LEU A 29 -11.58 0.98 13.58
N LEU A 30 -10.72 1.08 14.59
CA LEU A 30 -10.26 -0.08 15.36
C LEU A 30 -11.39 -0.65 16.24
N SER A 31 -12.19 0.23 16.87
CA SER A 31 -13.35 -0.19 17.64
C SER A 31 -14.39 -0.89 16.79
N GLU A 32 -14.69 -0.36 15.60
CA GLU A 32 -15.66 -0.96 14.68
C GLU A 32 -15.17 -2.30 14.13
N GLN A 33 -13.88 -2.41 13.81
CA GLN A 33 -13.26 -3.67 13.46
C GLN A 33 -13.43 -4.69 14.57
N ASP A 34 -12.99 -4.37 15.79
CA ASP A 34 -13.02 -5.30 16.93
C ASP A 34 -14.44 -5.74 17.26
N ARG A 35 -15.40 -4.81 17.23
CA ARG A 35 -16.81 -5.09 17.45
C ARG A 35 -17.37 -6.06 16.41
N LEU A 36 -17.13 -5.79 15.11
CA LEU A 36 -17.74 -6.56 14.04
C LEU A 36 -17.08 -7.92 13.82
N VAL A 37 -15.76 -8.03 13.93
CA VAL A 37 -15.08 -9.34 13.81
C VAL A 37 -15.46 -10.30 14.94
N ALA A 38 -15.97 -9.79 16.06
CA ALA A 38 -16.42 -10.56 17.21
C ALA A 38 -17.89 -11.02 17.14
N ILE A 39 -18.67 -10.60 16.14
CA ILE A 39 -20.09 -10.93 16.00
C ILE A 39 -20.44 -11.50 14.63
N SER A 40 -21.56 -12.22 14.55
CA SER A 40 -22.14 -12.70 13.29
C SER A 40 -22.65 -11.54 12.43
N PRO A 41 -22.55 -11.63 11.09
CA PRO A 41 -22.08 -12.78 10.33
C PRO A 41 -20.55 -12.86 10.14
N VAL A 42 -19.78 -11.83 10.51
CA VAL A 42 -18.33 -11.76 10.22
C VAL A 42 -17.52 -12.81 10.98
N LYS A 43 -17.85 -13.03 12.26
CA LYS A 43 -17.22 -14.05 13.11
C LYS A 43 -17.31 -15.45 12.52
N ASP A 44 -18.41 -15.74 11.84
CA ASP A 44 -18.75 -17.09 11.37
C ASP A 44 -18.14 -17.41 9.99
N LEU A 45 -17.46 -16.44 9.37
CA LEU A 45 -16.79 -16.65 8.08
C LEU A 45 -15.56 -17.55 8.26
N ASP A 46 -15.47 -18.64 7.49
CA ASP A 46 -14.30 -19.52 7.42
C ASP A 46 -13.19 -18.91 6.57
N ILE A 47 -12.68 -17.76 7.01
CA ILE A 47 -11.63 -16.97 6.37
C ILE A 47 -10.69 -16.38 7.42
N GLY A 48 -9.50 -15.95 6.99
CA GLY A 48 -8.49 -15.36 7.86
C GLY A 48 -8.92 -14.03 8.49
N TRP A 49 -8.30 -13.67 9.61
CA TRP A 49 -8.67 -12.47 10.37
C TRP A 49 -8.54 -11.16 9.58
N ILE A 50 -7.53 -11.05 8.70
CA ILE A 50 -7.37 -9.91 7.78
C ILE A 50 -8.56 -9.81 6.84
N GLN A 51 -8.99 -10.93 6.26
CA GLN A 51 -10.13 -10.96 5.35
C GLN A 51 -11.43 -10.59 6.08
N ARG A 52 -11.59 -11.01 7.34
CA ARG A 52 -12.70 -10.57 8.20
C ARG A 52 -12.67 -9.06 8.45
N GLY A 53 -11.51 -8.49 8.77
CA GLY A 53 -11.36 -7.03 8.94
C GLY A 53 -11.64 -6.24 7.65
N LEU A 54 -11.18 -6.73 6.50
CA LEU A 54 -11.52 -6.14 5.20
C LEU A 54 -13.03 -6.17 4.91
N ASN A 55 -13.75 -7.22 5.36
CA ASN A 55 -15.22 -7.25 5.25
C ASN A 55 -15.85 -6.13 6.09
N VAL A 56 -15.33 -5.87 7.30
CA VAL A 56 -15.80 -4.77 8.17
C VAL A 56 -15.70 -3.42 7.47
N PHE A 57 -14.60 -3.18 6.76
CA PHE A 57 -14.38 -1.91 6.05
C PHE A 57 -14.90 -1.93 4.60
N SER A 58 -15.70 -2.92 4.19
CA SER A 58 -16.17 -3.03 2.81
C SER A 58 -17.52 -2.32 2.59
N GLY A 59 -17.98 -2.29 1.34
CA GLY A 59 -19.36 -1.92 1.01
C GLY A 59 -20.39 -3.04 1.21
N HIS A 60 -20.04 -4.14 1.90
CA HIS A 60 -20.93 -5.30 2.03
C HIS A 60 -22.13 -5.00 2.94
N PRO A 61 -23.37 -5.29 2.52
CA PRO A 61 -24.59 -4.83 3.21
C PRO A 61 -24.76 -5.36 4.64
N GLU A 62 -24.27 -6.58 4.92
CA GLU A 62 -24.49 -7.27 6.20
C GLU A 62 -23.24 -7.45 7.07
N ARG A 63 -22.06 -7.12 6.53
CA ARG A 63 -20.76 -7.48 7.14
C ARG A 63 -19.91 -6.26 7.45
N ASN A 64 -20.35 -5.08 7.03
CA ASN A 64 -19.58 -3.86 7.15
C ASN A 64 -19.99 -3.02 8.36
N SER A 65 -19.14 -2.06 8.67
CA SER A 65 -19.49 -0.84 9.37
C SER A 65 -19.67 0.26 8.33
N PRO A 66 -20.91 0.73 8.08
CA PRO A 66 -21.15 1.86 7.17
C PRO A 66 -20.38 3.12 7.59
N GLU A 67 -20.22 3.32 8.91
CA GLU A 67 -19.48 4.45 9.48
C GLU A 67 -17.98 4.35 9.19
N ALA A 68 -17.38 3.18 9.42
CA ALA A 68 -15.96 2.97 9.14
C ALA A 68 -15.65 3.04 7.64
N PHE A 69 -16.50 2.44 6.79
CA PHE A 69 -16.41 2.56 5.34
C PHE A 69 -16.49 4.03 4.92
N ALA A 70 -17.50 4.77 5.40
CA ALA A 70 -17.67 6.17 5.06
C ALA A 70 -16.47 7.03 5.50
N LEU A 71 -15.87 6.74 6.65
CA LEU A 71 -14.68 7.45 7.12
C LEU A 71 -13.51 7.28 6.15
N ILE A 72 -13.12 6.03 5.84
CA ILE A 72 -11.99 5.77 4.93
C ILE A 72 -12.31 6.33 3.53
N TRP A 73 -13.53 6.11 3.04
CA TRP A 73 -13.97 6.63 1.75
C TRP A 73 -13.90 8.15 1.70
N ASN A 74 -14.38 8.85 2.72
CA ASN A 74 -14.33 10.32 2.75
C ASN A 74 -12.90 10.83 2.76
N GLU A 75 -11.98 10.22 3.50
CA GLU A 75 -10.56 10.61 3.47
C GLU A 75 -9.93 10.41 2.09
N VAL A 76 -10.18 9.27 1.43
CA VAL A 76 -9.73 9.02 0.05
C VAL A 76 -10.31 10.05 -0.92
N ASN A 77 -11.58 10.41 -0.77
CA ASN A 77 -12.26 11.34 -1.69
C ASN A 77 -11.81 12.81 -1.55
N LYS A 78 -11.02 13.15 -0.52
CA LYS A 78 -10.38 14.47 -0.40
C LYS A 78 -9.20 14.66 -1.36
N PHE A 79 -8.70 13.59 -1.99
CA PHE A 79 -7.54 13.66 -2.87
C PHE A 79 -7.91 13.85 -4.35
N ASP A 80 -7.01 14.46 -5.10
CA ASP A 80 -7.12 14.62 -6.54
C ASP A 80 -6.65 13.37 -7.28
N PHE A 81 -7.55 12.76 -8.05
CA PHE A 81 -7.29 11.58 -8.87
C PHE A 81 -7.20 11.91 -10.36
N SER A 82 -7.24 13.19 -10.75
CA SER A 82 -7.26 13.63 -12.15
C SER A 82 -6.12 13.04 -12.99
N ASN A 83 -4.93 12.94 -12.39
CA ASN A 83 -3.73 12.38 -13.01
C ASN A 83 -3.24 11.09 -12.32
N PHE A 84 -4.10 10.42 -11.55
CA PHE A 84 -3.72 9.23 -10.81
C PHE A 84 -3.80 7.98 -11.70
N ASP A 85 -2.67 7.29 -11.84
CA ASP A 85 -2.52 6.07 -12.60
C ASP A 85 -1.76 5.00 -11.81
N GLY A 86 -1.56 3.83 -12.41
CA GLY A 86 -0.87 2.74 -11.74
C GLY A 86 0.59 3.01 -11.43
N SER A 87 1.28 3.87 -12.17
CA SER A 87 2.63 4.31 -11.78
C SER A 87 2.58 5.11 -10.48
N TYR A 88 1.63 6.02 -10.36
CA TYR A 88 1.43 6.83 -9.16
C TYR A 88 1.06 5.96 -7.95
N ALA A 89 0.20 4.98 -8.16
CA ALA A 89 -0.17 3.98 -7.14
C ALA A 89 1.06 3.19 -6.67
N LEU A 90 1.90 2.72 -7.61
CA LEU A 90 3.11 1.96 -7.33
C LEU A 90 4.16 2.81 -6.59
N ASP A 91 4.37 4.07 -7.01
CA ASP A 91 5.23 5.02 -6.30
C ASP A 91 4.81 5.17 -4.84
N ILE A 92 3.51 5.38 -4.59
CA ILE A 92 2.96 5.53 -3.24
C ILE A 92 3.13 4.27 -2.40
N VAL A 93 2.71 3.12 -2.90
CA VAL A 93 2.64 1.89 -2.10
C VAL A 93 4.00 1.23 -1.89
N MET A 94 4.92 1.32 -2.86
CA MET A 94 6.30 0.89 -2.64
C MET A 94 7.01 1.81 -1.65
N TRP A 95 6.77 3.12 -1.71
CA TRP A 95 7.31 4.05 -0.72
C TRP A 95 6.75 3.74 0.68
N LEU A 96 5.44 3.49 0.82
CA LEU A 96 4.86 3.06 2.09
C LEU A 96 5.48 1.75 2.60
N TYR A 97 5.72 0.78 1.71
CA TYR A 97 6.35 -0.50 2.06
C TYR A 97 7.73 -0.30 2.68
N VAL A 98 8.60 0.52 2.06
CA VAL A 98 9.96 0.78 2.58
C VAL A 98 9.98 1.72 3.78
N MET A 99 8.93 2.54 3.94
CA MET A 99 8.72 3.34 5.14
C MET A 99 8.36 2.48 6.36
N LEU A 100 7.92 1.23 6.19
CA LEU A 100 7.77 0.33 7.33
C LEU A 100 9.13 -0.15 7.86
N LYS A 101 9.18 -0.37 9.18
CA LYS A 101 10.35 -0.96 9.87
C LYS A 101 10.40 -2.49 9.76
N HIS A 102 9.41 -3.12 9.14
CA HIS A 102 9.32 -4.56 8.95
C HIS A 102 8.89 -4.92 7.53
N ASN A 103 9.10 -6.18 7.15
CA ASN A 103 8.55 -6.72 5.92
C ASN A 103 7.07 -7.08 6.15
N ASP A 104 6.17 -6.31 5.51
CA ASP A 104 4.73 -6.43 5.66
C ASP A 104 4.10 -7.08 4.43
N PHE A 105 3.51 -8.25 4.63
CA PHE A 105 2.89 -9.02 3.55
C PHE A 105 1.61 -8.37 3.02
N ILE A 106 0.93 -7.52 3.79
CA ILE A 106 -0.27 -6.83 3.35
C ILE A 106 0.07 -5.68 2.40
N ILE A 107 1.07 -4.87 2.72
CA ILE A 107 1.56 -3.86 1.77
C ILE A 107 2.16 -4.53 0.54
N LEU A 108 2.85 -5.67 0.68
CA LEU A 108 3.32 -6.47 -0.46
C LEU A 108 2.18 -6.83 -1.43
N HIS A 109 1.05 -7.27 -0.90
CA HIS A 109 -0.16 -7.50 -1.68
C HIS A 109 -0.72 -6.22 -2.30
N ALA A 110 -0.68 -5.10 -1.60
CA ALA A 110 -1.09 -3.81 -2.17
C ALA A 110 -0.19 -3.41 -3.35
N VAL A 111 1.13 -3.62 -3.27
CA VAL A 111 2.07 -3.40 -4.39
C VAL A 111 1.71 -4.29 -5.58
N THR A 112 1.60 -5.59 -5.35
CA THR A 112 1.37 -6.55 -6.45
C THR A 112 -0.02 -6.40 -7.08
N SER A 113 -1.03 -5.99 -6.31
CA SER A 113 -2.37 -5.68 -6.82
C SER A 113 -2.40 -4.35 -7.59
N ALA A 114 -1.67 -3.32 -7.15
CA ALA A 114 -1.51 -2.08 -7.90
C ALA A 114 -0.91 -2.37 -9.28
N TRP A 115 0.16 -3.17 -9.32
CA TRP A 115 0.76 -3.58 -10.59
C TRP A 115 -0.22 -4.34 -11.49
N SER A 116 -1.02 -5.26 -10.94
CA SER A 116 -2.02 -5.99 -11.73
C SER A 116 -3.12 -5.06 -12.28
N VAL A 117 -3.62 -4.10 -11.50
CA VAL A 117 -4.57 -3.09 -12.01
C VAL A 117 -3.91 -2.22 -13.08
N HIS A 118 -2.66 -1.84 -12.88
CA HIS A 118 -1.88 -1.07 -13.85
C HIS A 118 -1.73 -1.78 -15.20
N GLN A 119 -1.55 -3.11 -15.21
CA GLN A 119 -1.50 -3.87 -16.47
C GLN A 119 -2.82 -3.83 -17.25
N MET A 120 -3.95 -3.55 -16.59
CA MET A 120 -5.28 -3.58 -17.19
C MET A 120 -5.93 -2.19 -17.31
N GLU A 121 -5.37 -1.15 -16.71
CA GLU A 121 -6.05 0.16 -16.64
C GLU A 121 -6.26 0.81 -18.02
N HIS A 122 -5.45 0.45 -19.01
CA HIS A 122 -5.61 0.87 -20.40
C HIS A 122 -6.91 0.36 -21.06
N LEU A 123 -7.54 -0.66 -20.47
CA LEU A 123 -8.83 -1.21 -20.90
C LEU A 123 -10.03 -0.47 -20.29
N LEU A 124 -9.80 0.44 -19.33
CA LEU A 124 -10.85 1.15 -18.61
C LEU A 124 -11.17 2.49 -19.26
N SER A 125 -12.44 2.92 -19.15
CA SER A 125 -12.78 4.32 -19.42
C SER A 125 -12.07 5.24 -18.42
N PRO A 126 -11.81 6.51 -18.75
CA PRO A 126 -11.22 7.46 -17.80
C PRO A 126 -11.98 7.53 -16.46
N SER A 127 -13.31 7.48 -16.52
CA SER A 127 -14.14 7.51 -15.31
C SER A 127 -14.02 6.25 -14.46
N ASP A 128 -13.86 5.08 -15.09
CA ASP A 128 -13.73 3.82 -14.37
C ASP A 128 -12.32 3.60 -13.86
N LYS A 129 -11.30 4.12 -14.55
CA LYS A 129 -9.93 4.19 -14.04
C LYS A 129 -9.86 4.97 -12.72
N VAL A 130 -10.47 6.15 -12.65
CA VAL A 130 -10.51 6.95 -11.41
C VAL A 130 -11.23 6.19 -10.28
N LYS A 131 -12.37 5.55 -10.58
CA LYS A 131 -13.09 4.75 -9.58
C LYS A 131 -12.25 3.55 -9.12
N ALA A 132 -11.61 2.84 -10.04
CA ALA A 132 -10.78 1.68 -9.72
C ALA A 132 -9.64 2.05 -8.79
N TRP A 133 -8.95 3.17 -9.05
CA TRP A 133 -7.86 3.63 -8.18
C TRP A 133 -8.35 4.13 -6.81
N ARG A 134 -9.51 4.79 -6.73
CA ARG A 134 -10.14 5.14 -5.44
C ARG A 134 -10.47 3.90 -4.62
N VAL A 135 -11.07 2.89 -5.26
CA VAL A 135 -11.41 1.62 -4.60
C VAL A 135 -10.14 0.87 -4.17
N TRP A 136 -9.13 0.81 -5.03
CA TRP A 136 -7.85 0.17 -4.69
C TRP A 136 -7.20 0.85 -3.48
N LEU A 137 -7.13 2.19 -3.46
CA LEU A 137 -6.53 2.92 -2.32
C LEU A 137 -7.35 2.70 -1.04
N HIS A 138 -8.67 2.73 -1.13
CA HIS A 138 -9.55 2.41 -0.01
C HIS A 138 -9.24 1.02 0.57
N VAL A 139 -9.13 0.00 -0.29
CA VAL A 139 -8.82 -1.38 0.13
C VAL A 139 -7.42 -1.46 0.75
N ALA A 140 -6.41 -0.84 0.14
CA ALA A 140 -5.05 -0.82 0.67
C ALA A 140 -4.99 -0.19 2.08
N LEU A 141 -5.64 0.96 2.28
CA LEU A 141 -5.72 1.62 3.59
C LEU A 141 -6.52 0.80 4.60
N SER A 142 -7.63 0.18 4.19
CA SER A 142 -8.41 -0.72 5.03
C SER A 142 -7.56 -1.91 5.50
N ALA A 143 -6.69 -2.42 4.64
CA ALA A 143 -5.78 -3.52 4.97
C ALA A 143 -4.73 -3.08 6.00
N LEU A 144 -4.17 -1.87 5.87
CA LEU A 144 -3.25 -1.29 6.86
C LEU A 144 -3.89 -1.12 8.24
N VAL A 145 -5.10 -0.57 8.27
CA VAL A 145 -5.90 -0.42 9.49
C VAL A 145 -6.15 -1.79 10.11
N THR A 146 -6.58 -2.74 9.28
CA THR A 146 -6.84 -4.12 9.71
C THR A 146 -5.61 -4.71 10.37
N ALA A 147 -4.46 -4.61 9.70
CA ALA A 147 -3.16 -5.09 10.15
C ALA A 147 -2.61 -4.38 11.40
N ARG A 148 -3.22 -3.27 11.81
CA ARG A 148 -2.75 -2.40 12.90
C ARG A 148 -1.30 -1.96 12.71
N VAL A 149 -0.94 -1.66 11.47
CA VAL A 149 0.39 -1.18 11.09
C VAL A 149 0.61 0.21 11.68
N ARG A 150 1.65 0.39 12.49
CA ARG A 150 1.95 1.67 13.18
C ARG A 150 3.44 1.99 13.26
N ASP A 151 4.29 1.13 12.74
CA ASP A 151 5.74 1.21 12.86
C ASP A 151 6.36 1.75 11.57
N PHE A 152 5.76 2.82 11.04
CA PHE A 152 6.39 3.64 10.01
C PHE A 152 7.66 4.31 10.57
N ARG A 153 8.63 4.56 9.70
CA ARG A 153 9.80 5.39 9.97
C ARG A 153 9.33 6.84 10.16
N GLY A 154 9.95 7.54 11.11
CA GLY A 154 9.66 8.96 11.36
C GLY A 154 10.32 9.90 10.35
N GLU A 155 11.34 9.41 9.63
CA GLU A 155 12.06 10.14 8.58
C GLU A 155 11.75 9.52 7.22
N ASP A 156 11.48 10.37 6.24
CA ASP A 156 11.29 9.95 4.85
C ASP A 156 12.61 9.39 4.29
N ILE A 157 12.57 8.16 3.79
CA ILE A 157 13.74 7.47 3.25
C ILE A 157 14.34 8.17 2.02
N CYS A 158 13.57 9.03 1.35
CA CYS A 158 14.05 9.86 0.25
C CYS A 158 14.58 11.23 0.72
N SER A 159 14.64 11.50 2.03
CA SER A 159 15.08 12.80 2.55
C SER A 159 16.53 13.14 2.14
N PRO A 160 16.85 14.43 1.96
CA PRO A 160 18.09 14.92 1.36
C PRO A 160 19.29 15.01 2.33
N SER A 161 19.29 14.34 3.50
CA SER A 161 20.39 14.47 4.47
C SER A 161 21.70 13.83 3.99
N ASP A 162 21.62 12.84 3.11
CA ASP A 162 22.74 12.15 2.46
C ASP A 162 22.49 12.08 0.93
N SER A 163 23.53 11.97 0.11
CA SER A 163 23.37 11.77 -1.34
C SER A 163 22.54 10.50 -1.59
N LEU A 164 21.37 10.68 -2.19
CA LEU A 164 20.47 9.59 -2.58
C LEU A 164 21.16 8.69 -3.62
N GLU A 165 21.97 9.29 -4.48
CA GLU A 165 22.77 8.61 -5.51
C GLU A 165 23.79 7.66 -4.89
N ASP A 166 24.50 8.08 -3.84
CA ASP A 166 25.45 7.21 -3.14
C ASP A 166 24.76 6.03 -2.46
N ARG A 167 23.60 6.29 -1.82
CA ARG A 167 22.79 5.24 -1.21
C ARG A 167 22.22 4.27 -2.24
N LEU A 168 21.79 4.77 -3.40
CA LEU A 168 21.36 3.95 -4.53
C LEU A 168 22.51 3.12 -5.11
N ALA A 169 23.70 3.71 -5.26
CA ALA A 169 24.89 3.01 -5.74
C ALA A 169 25.35 1.89 -4.80
N ALA A 170 25.08 2.02 -3.50
CA ALA A 170 25.37 0.99 -2.51
C ALA A 170 24.39 -0.20 -2.55
N LEU A 171 23.22 -0.07 -3.20
CA LEU A 171 22.25 -1.15 -3.33
C LEU A 171 22.71 -2.18 -4.38
N PRO A 172 22.37 -3.48 -4.20
CA PRO A 172 22.65 -4.49 -5.22
C PRO A 172 22.03 -4.13 -6.57
N SER A 173 22.67 -4.57 -7.66
CA SER A 173 22.10 -4.43 -8.99
C SER A 173 20.83 -5.28 -9.15
N TRP A 174 20.00 -4.96 -10.16
CA TRP A 174 18.83 -5.79 -10.48
C TRP A 174 19.17 -7.25 -10.75
N SER A 175 20.28 -7.53 -11.43
CA SER A 175 20.75 -8.91 -11.63
C SER A 175 21.05 -9.63 -10.31
N GLN A 176 21.74 -8.96 -9.38
CA GLN A 176 22.03 -9.51 -8.06
C GLN A 176 20.76 -9.70 -7.22
N LEU A 177 19.79 -8.79 -7.30
CA LEU A 177 18.50 -8.93 -6.61
C LEU A 177 17.71 -10.14 -7.13
N ARG A 178 17.65 -10.33 -8.45
CA ARG A 178 17.02 -11.51 -9.06
C ARG A 178 17.69 -12.81 -8.63
N GLU A 179 19.01 -12.87 -8.71
CA GLU A 179 19.78 -14.05 -8.28
C GLU A 179 19.54 -14.37 -6.81
N LYS A 180 19.57 -13.35 -5.93
CA LYS A 180 19.28 -13.51 -4.50
C LYS A 180 17.86 -14.02 -4.27
N ALA A 181 16.87 -13.50 -4.98
CA ALA A 181 15.48 -13.95 -4.86
C ALA A 181 15.37 -15.43 -5.27
N LEU A 182 15.90 -15.80 -6.45
CA LEU A 182 15.90 -17.18 -6.96
C LEU A 182 16.64 -18.17 -6.07
N ALA A 183 17.63 -17.71 -5.30
CA ALA A 183 18.40 -18.52 -4.36
C ALA A 183 17.73 -18.72 -2.99
N ILE A 184 16.58 -18.09 -2.72
CA ILE A 184 15.88 -18.28 -1.44
C ILE A 184 15.43 -19.75 -1.32
N PRO A 185 15.86 -20.47 -0.26
CA PRO A 185 15.54 -21.88 -0.09
C PRO A 185 14.08 -22.09 0.32
N GLY A 186 13.55 -23.29 0.02
CA GLY A 186 12.28 -23.76 0.60
C GLY A 186 11.01 -23.30 -0.09
N PHE A 187 11.07 -22.91 -1.37
CA PHE A 187 9.93 -22.38 -2.14
C PHE A 187 9.27 -21.20 -1.41
N PRO A 188 9.94 -20.05 -1.33
CA PRO A 188 9.33 -18.89 -0.69
C PRO A 188 8.05 -18.51 -1.42
N ASP A 189 7.15 -17.88 -0.67
CA ASP A 189 5.88 -17.36 -1.16
C ASP A 189 6.07 -16.58 -2.47
N GLU A 190 5.19 -16.81 -3.45
CA GLU A 190 5.28 -16.22 -4.79
C GLU A 190 5.31 -14.70 -4.77
N HIS A 191 4.74 -14.07 -3.73
CA HIS A 191 4.74 -12.61 -3.58
C HIS A 191 6.15 -12.04 -3.39
N VAL A 192 7.10 -12.83 -2.87
CA VAL A 192 8.51 -12.42 -2.74
C VAL A 192 9.14 -12.23 -4.12
N TYR A 193 9.00 -13.21 -5.01
CA TYR A 193 9.49 -13.12 -6.39
C TYR A 193 8.76 -12.04 -7.17
N LYS A 194 7.44 -11.98 -7.02
CA LYS A 194 6.60 -11.00 -7.71
C LYS A 194 6.98 -9.59 -7.31
N MET A 195 7.33 -9.34 -6.05
CA MET A 195 7.78 -8.02 -5.61
C MET A 195 9.07 -7.59 -6.28
N VAL A 196 10.05 -8.49 -6.43
CA VAL A 196 11.31 -8.19 -7.12
C VAL A 196 11.04 -7.86 -8.59
N GLN A 197 10.19 -8.64 -9.26
CA GLN A 197 9.77 -8.37 -10.64
C GLN A 197 9.06 -7.02 -10.76
N VAL A 198 8.04 -6.79 -9.94
CA VAL A 198 7.23 -5.56 -9.97
C VAL A 198 8.09 -4.33 -9.67
N ALA A 199 9.02 -4.42 -8.72
CA ALA A 199 9.97 -3.37 -8.42
C ALA A 199 10.90 -3.06 -9.61
N GLU A 200 11.44 -4.09 -10.27
CA GLU A 200 12.29 -3.92 -11.45
C GLU A 200 11.52 -3.29 -12.63
N ASP A 201 10.32 -3.79 -12.91
CA ASP A 201 9.45 -3.25 -13.98
C ASP A 201 9.14 -1.77 -13.70
N HIS A 202 8.76 -1.46 -12.46
CA HIS A 202 8.40 -0.09 -12.05
C HIS A 202 9.58 0.87 -12.17
N ALA A 203 10.77 0.47 -11.71
CA ALA A 203 11.97 1.30 -11.77
C ALA A 203 12.39 1.66 -13.21
N HIS A 204 12.20 0.74 -14.16
CA HIS A 204 12.53 0.99 -15.56
C HIS A 204 11.45 1.70 -16.36
N THR A 205 10.30 1.98 -15.76
CA THR A 205 9.24 2.62 -16.51
C THR A 205 9.47 4.13 -16.63
N LYS A 206 9.57 4.59 -17.88
CA LYS A 206 9.80 5.99 -18.22
C LYS A 206 8.48 6.74 -18.21
N TYR A 207 8.15 7.34 -17.07
CA TYR A 207 7.00 8.24 -16.95
C TYR A 207 7.47 9.68 -16.89
N ASP A 208 7.02 10.46 -17.87
CA ASP A 208 7.31 11.88 -18.01
C ASP A 208 6.12 12.69 -17.47
N ASN A 209 5.88 12.57 -16.16
CA ASN A 209 4.87 13.36 -15.47
C ASN A 209 5.57 14.42 -14.61
N ALA A 210 5.32 15.69 -14.92
CA ALA A 210 5.93 16.85 -14.25
C ALA A 210 5.57 16.99 -12.75
N ALA A 211 4.63 16.20 -12.24
CA ALA A 211 4.18 16.18 -10.85
C ALA A 211 4.25 14.77 -10.25
N SER A 212 5.39 14.09 -10.38
CA SER A 212 5.59 12.72 -9.89
C SER A 212 5.78 12.67 -8.37
N PHE A 213 5.21 11.63 -7.72
CA PHE A 213 5.35 11.39 -6.28
C PHE A 213 6.80 11.05 -5.89
N LEU A 214 7.51 10.34 -6.79
CA LEU A 214 8.95 10.10 -6.75
C LEU A 214 9.59 10.59 -8.05
N SER A 215 10.74 11.25 -7.94
CA SER A 215 11.66 11.40 -9.06
C SER A 215 12.17 10.04 -9.55
N LEU A 216 12.80 9.99 -10.73
CA LEU A 216 13.36 8.74 -11.28
C LEU A 216 14.38 8.08 -10.33
N THR A 217 15.29 8.87 -9.75
CA THR A 217 16.29 8.37 -8.80
C THR A 217 15.64 7.85 -7.52
N GLU A 218 14.64 8.57 -6.98
CA GLU A 218 13.90 8.14 -5.81
C GLU A 218 13.11 6.86 -6.07
N ARG A 219 12.48 6.74 -7.25
CA ARG A 219 11.77 5.53 -7.67
C ARG A 219 12.70 4.33 -7.73
N GLU A 220 13.86 4.47 -8.37
CA GLU A 220 14.82 3.37 -8.44
C GLU A 220 15.35 2.99 -7.05
N TYR A 221 15.64 3.98 -6.20
CA TYR A 221 16.06 3.75 -4.82
C TYR A 221 14.98 3.01 -4.00
N VAL A 222 13.73 3.49 -4.03
CA VAL A 222 12.58 2.89 -3.35
C VAL A 222 12.37 1.47 -3.85
N ALA A 223 12.34 1.26 -5.16
CA ALA A 223 12.08 -0.05 -5.76
C ALA A 223 13.17 -1.07 -5.41
N ARG A 224 14.46 -0.71 -5.53
CA ARG A 224 15.56 -1.61 -5.14
C ARG A 224 15.58 -1.88 -3.64
N THR A 225 15.28 -0.88 -2.82
CA THR A 225 15.17 -1.05 -1.36
C THR A 225 14.03 -2.00 -1.01
N ALA A 226 12.89 -1.88 -1.68
CA ALA A 226 11.74 -2.74 -1.48
C ALA A 226 12.04 -4.20 -1.88
N ALA A 227 12.66 -4.40 -3.04
CA ALA A 227 13.13 -5.71 -3.50
C ALA A 227 14.18 -6.32 -2.55
N LEU A 228 15.11 -5.52 -2.03
CA LEU A 228 16.08 -6.01 -1.05
C LEU A 228 15.40 -6.39 0.28
N THR A 229 14.44 -5.57 0.73
CA THR A 229 13.71 -5.79 1.98
C THR A 229 12.93 -7.11 1.95
N VAL A 230 12.19 -7.37 0.88
CA VAL A 230 11.39 -8.60 0.77
C VAL A 230 12.25 -9.87 0.76
N ILE A 231 13.48 -9.79 0.24
CA ILE A 231 14.44 -10.90 0.19
C ILE A 231 15.09 -11.13 1.55
N THR A 232 15.48 -10.06 2.24
CA THR A 232 16.43 -10.14 3.37
C THR A 232 15.77 -10.04 4.75
N THR A 233 14.56 -9.51 4.82
CA THR A 233 13.86 -9.28 6.09
C THR A 233 12.72 -10.29 6.23
N PRO A 234 12.67 -11.08 7.31
CA PRO A 234 11.54 -11.97 7.57
C PRO A 234 10.22 -11.20 7.66
N PHE A 235 9.14 -11.78 7.14
CA PHE A 235 7.81 -11.22 7.33
C PHE A 235 7.46 -11.13 8.81
N LYS A 236 6.88 -10.00 9.21
CA LYS A 236 6.31 -9.88 10.55
C LYS A 236 5.24 -10.96 10.70
N PRO A 237 5.29 -11.80 11.76
CA PRO A 237 4.26 -12.79 11.98
C PRO A 237 2.91 -12.10 12.07
N PHE A 238 1.91 -12.61 11.35
CA PHE A 238 0.53 -12.27 11.62
C PHE A 238 0.19 -12.84 12.99
N LEU A 239 0.37 -12.04 14.04
CA LEU A 239 -0.11 -12.41 15.35
C LEU A 239 -1.62 -12.71 15.23
N GLN A 240 -2.05 -13.75 15.93
CA GLN A 240 -3.46 -14.02 16.20
C GLN A 240 -4.19 -12.72 16.62
N PRO A 241 -5.53 -12.64 16.46
CA PRO A 241 -6.29 -11.44 16.83
C PRO A 241 -5.74 -10.85 18.13
N PRO A 242 -5.43 -9.53 18.16
CA PRO A 242 -4.87 -8.91 19.34
C PRO A 242 -5.74 -9.31 20.53
N LYS A 243 -5.10 -9.83 21.58
CA LYS A 243 -5.82 -10.26 22.78
C LYS A 243 -6.66 -9.07 23.26
N LEU A 244 -7.99 -9.26 23.24
CA LEU A 244 -8.97 -8.32 23.79
C LEU A 244 -8.65 -8.02 25.26
#